data_AF-A0A7S0HSG4-F1
#
_entry.id   AF-A0A7S0HSG4-F1
#
_cell.length_a   1.000
_cell.length_b   1.000
_cell.length_c   1.000
_cell.angle_alpha   90.00
_cell.angle_beta   90.00
_cell.angle_gamma   90.00
#
_symmetry.space_group_name_H-M   'P 1'
#
loop_
_entity.id
_entity.type
_entity.pdbx_description
1 polymer ?
#
loop_
_entity_poly.entity_id
_entity_poly.type
_entity_poly.pdbx_seq_one_letter_code
_entity_poly.pdbx_strand_id
1 'polypeptide(L)'
;KWLDDLWILNVAGVVGPPYAIMKAEPDTGPLTGGTPVILHGLRFIESPMINVRFTDGKRDANCNGTFVSDTMIKCTSPDFAKFGAADVIVRLSISGDPFTVNETRFVYYANTQAKKSMAFGPGLLPGCPAGQLVSFI
;
A
#
# COMPACT_ATOMS: atom_id res chain seq x y z
N LYS A 1 -47.87 -15.21 21.95
CA LYS A 1 -47.46 -13.94 21.30
C LYS A 1 -46.69 -14.35 20.05
N TRP A 2 -47.33 -14.25 18.88
CA TRP A 2 -46.68 -14.56 17.61
C TRP A 2 -45.74 -13.40 17.25
N LEU A 3 -44.52 -13.72 16.84
CA LEU A 3 -43.50 -12.76 16.39
C LEU A 3 -43.31 -13.02 14.90
N ASP A 4 -44.08 -12.31 14.08
CA ASP A 4 -44.08 -12.44 12.61
C ASP A 4 -43.06 -11.47 11.99
N ASP A 5 -41.88 -11.38 12.60
CA ASP A 5 -40.87 -10.40 12.25
C ASP A 5 -39.70 -11.08 11.54
N LEU A 6 -39.42 -10.65 10.29
CA LEU A 6 -38.23 -11.02 9.54
C LEU A 6 -37.05 -10.16 9.97
N TRP A 7 -36.05 -10.78 10.60
CA TRP A 7 -34.81 -10.10 10.99
C TRP A 7 -33.72 -10.38 9.96
N ILE A 8 -33.21 -9.32 9.32
CA ILE A 8 -32.09 -9.38 8.39
C ILE A 8 -30.84 -8.87 9.13
N LEU A 9 -29.84 -9.72 9.30
CA LEU A 9 -28.54 -9.33 9.86
C LEU A 9 -27.58 -9.05 8.70
N ASN A 10 -27.08 -7.82 8.63
CA ASN A 10 -26.05 -7.46 7.65
C ASN A 10 -24.69 -8.02 8.09
N VAL A 11 -24.14 -8.94 7.30
CA VAL A 11 -22.85 -9.60 7.56
C VAL A 11 -21.73 -9.14 6.60
N ALA A 12 -21.94 -8.06 5.85
CA ALA A 12 -21.01 -7.56 4.83
C ALA A 12 -19.60 -7.21 5.36
N GLY A 13 -19.45 -7.03 6.68
CA GLY A 13 -18.14 -6.81 7.32
C GLY A 13 -17.35 -8.10 7.62
N VAL A 14 -18.01 -9.26 7.61
CA VAL A 14 -17.39 -10.57 7.90
C VAL A 14 -17.17 -11.37 6.62
N VAL A 15 -18.15 -11.31 5.71
CA VAL A 15 -18.07 -11.94 4.39
C VAL A 15 -17.64 -10.88 3.39
N GLY A 16 -16.37 -10.91 3.01
CA GLY A 16 -15.83 -10.01 2.00
C GLY A 16 -16.50 -10.19 0.62
N PRO A 17 -16.22 -9.29 -0.32
CA PRO A 17 -16.70 -9.40 -1.70
C PRO A 17 -16.20 -10.71 -2.36
N PRO A 18 -16.80 -11.12 -3.51
CA PRO A 18 -16.46 -12.38 -4.18
C PRO A 18 -15.03 -12.43 -4.79
N TYR A 19 -14.27 -11.34 -4.68
CA TYR A 19 -12.89 -11.20 -5.14
C TYR A 19 -11.90 -11.09 -3.97
N ALA A 20 -10.65 -11.46 -4.22
CA ALA A 20 -9.61 -11.49 -3.20
C ALA A 20 -8.27 -10.99 -3.74
N ILE A 21 -7.51 -10.29 -2.90
CA ILE A 21 -6.10 -9.96 -3.13
C ILE A 21 -5.25 -11.02 -2.46
N MET A 22 -4.22 -11.49 -3.16
CA MET A 22 -3.27 -12.49 -2.67
C MET A 22 -1.88 -11.90 -2.47
N LYS A 23 -1.45 -10.98 -3.34
CA LYS A 23 -0.10 -10.39 -3.30
C LYS A 23 -0.09 -8.98 -3.88
N ALA A 24 0.80 -8.13 -3.37
CA ALA A 24 1.18 -6.86 -3.97
C ALA A 24 2.63 -6.96 -4.48
N GLU A 25 2.90 -6.49 -5.70
CA GLU A 25 4.24 -6.48 -6.29
C GLU A 25 4.55 -5.11 -6.93
N PRO A 26 5.58 -4.39 -6.46
CA PRO A 26 6.39 -4.70 -5.27
C PRO A 26 5.58 -4.63 -3.97
N ASP A 27 6.03 -5.35 -2.94
CA ASP A 27 5.47 -5.35 -1.59
C ASP A 27 6.04 -4.23 -0.70
N THR A 28 6.87 -3.36 -1.27
CA THR A 28 7.50 -2.25 -0.57
C THR A 28 7.54 -0.99 -1.43
N GLY A 29 7.56 0.17 -0.79
CA GLY A 29 7.67 1.45 -1.48
C GLY A 29 8.08 2.61 -0.57
N PRO A 30 8.50 3.74 -1.14
CA PRO A 30 8.92 4.91 -0.40
C PRO A 30 7.73 5.62 0.24
N LEU A 31 7.98 6.26 1.38
CA LEU A 31 7.00 7.06 2.12
C LEU A 31 6.29 8.14 1.29
N THR A 32 6.96 8.69 0.29
CA THR A 32 6.40 9.72 -0.60
C THR A 32 5.28 9.19 -1.52
N GLY A 33 5.05 7.87 -1.54
CA GLY A 33 4.16 7.23 -2.49
C GLY A 33 4.71 7.27 -3.92
N GLY A 34 3.82 7.10 -4.89
CA GLY A 34 4.14 7.17 -6.31
C GLY A 34 4.70 5.88 -6.91
N THR A 35 4.70 4.78 -6.16
CA THR A 35 5.20 3.49 -6.66
C THR A 35 4.09 2.77 -7.41
N PRO A 36 4.31 2.36 -8.67
CA PRO A 36 3.36 1.51 -9.38
C PRO A 36 3.37 0.12 -8.73
N VAL A 37 2.22 -0.29 -8.20
CA VAL A 37 2.02 -1.58 -7.55
C VAL A 37 1.04 -2.40 -8.38
N ILE A 38 1.36 -3.66 -8.59
CA ILE A 38 0.49 -4.66 -9.21
C ILE A 38 -0.08 -5.52 -8.10
N LEU A 39 -1.39 -5.48 -7.95
CA LEU A 39 -2.14 -6.34 -7.04
C LEU A 39 -2.53 -7.61 -7.80
N HIS A 40 -2.01 -8.73 -7.33
CA HIS A 40 -2.36 -10.06 -7.81
C HIS A 40 -3.48 -10.63 -6.94
N GLY A 41 -4.49 -11.17 -7.59
CA GLY A 41 -5.66 -11.72 -6.92
C GLY A 41 -6.50 -12.59 -7.83
N LEU A 42 -7.77 -12.75 -7.47
CA LEU A 42 -8.71 -13.62 -8.15
C LEU A 42 -10.06 -12.93 -8.29
N ARG A 43 -10.70 -13.17 -9.45
CA ARG A 43 -12.06 -12.72 -9.78
C ARG A 43 -12.25 -11.21 -9.74
N PHE A 44 -11.23 -10.44 -10.12
CA PHE A 44 -11.39 -9.01 -10.31
C PHE A 44 -12.37 -8.72 -11.45
N ILE A 45 -13.15 -7.67 -11.27
CA ILE A 45 -14.18 -7.24 -12.22
C ILE A 45 -13.76 -5.89 -12.78
N GLU A 46 -13.90 -5.72 -14.08
CA GLU A 46 -13.66 -4.43 -14.73
C GLU A 46 -14.67 -3.41 -14.22
N SER A 47 -14.16 -2.33 -13.62
CA SER A 47 -14.97 -1.25 -13.08
C SER A 47 -14.21 0.07 -13.17
N PRO A 48 -14.90 1.19 -13.47
CA PRO A 48 -14.30 2.51 -13.38
C PRO A 48 -14.06 2.94 -11.92
N MET A 49 -14.71 2.27 -10.96
CA MET A 49 -14.62 2.60 -9.53
C MET A 49 -13.83 1.52 -8.79
N ILE A 50 -12.50 1.62 -8.82
CA ILE A 50 -11.61 0.74 -8.06
C ILE A 50 -10.86 1.56 -7.02
N ASN A 51 -11.14 1.29 -5.75
CA ASN A 51 -10.52 1.96 -4.62
C ASN A 51 -9.58 0.99 -3.88
N VAL A 52 -8.30 1.36 -3.81
CA VAL A 52 -7.30 0.63 -3.06
C VAL A 52 -6.96 1.43 -1.81
N ARG A 53 -7.08 0.80 -0.64
CA ARG A 53 -6.79 1.40 0.65
C ARG A 53 -5.54 0.77 1.25
N PHE A 54 -4.60 1.60 1.65
CA PHE A 54 -3.42 1.25 2.43
C PHE A 54 -3.68 1.69 3.87
N THR A 55 -3.69 0.77 4.82
CA THR A 55 -4.02 1.09 6.21
C THR A 55 -3.23 0.27 7.22
N ASP A 56 -2.82 0.88 8.33
CA ASP A 56 -2.26 0.20 9.49
C ASP A 56 -3.32 -0.12 10.57
N GLY A 57 -4.60 0.07 10.25
CA GLY A 57 -5.74 -0.08 11.15
C GLY A 57 -6.14 1.20 11.91
N LYS A 58 -5.26 2.21 12.02
CA LYS A 58 -5.56 3.51 12.65
C LYS A 58 -5.58 4.66 11.64
N ARG A 59 -4.77 4.52 10.59
CA ARG A 59 -4.47 5.50 9.57
C ARG A 59 -4.73 4.84 8.23
N ASP A 60 -5.34 5.57 7.31
CA ASP A 60 -5.62 5.08 5.98
C ASP A 60 -5.27 6.11 4.91
N ALA A 61 -4.79 5.60 3.78
CA ALA A 61 -4.55 6.35 2.57
C ALA A 61 -5.13 5.57 1.40
N ASN A 62 -5.91 6.25 0.56
CA ASN A 62 -6.62 5.63 -0.54
C ASN A 62 -6.04 6.08 -1.89
N CYS A 63 -6.06 5.19 -2.87
CA CYS A 63 -5.72 5.50 -4.25
C CYS A 63 -6.66 4.78 -5.23
N ASN A 64 -6.63 5.22 -6.48
CA ASN A 64 -7.43 4.62 -7.54
C ASN A 64 -6.65 3.48 -8.18
N GLY A 65 -7.34 2.35 -8.36
CA GLY A 65 -6.85 1.22 -9.14
C GLY A 65 -7.31 1.30 -10.59
N THR A 66 -6.59 0.61 -11.45
CA THR A 66 -6.89 0.40 -12.86
C THR A 66 -6.96 -1.10 -13.10
N PHE A 67 -8.07 -1.57 -13.64
CA PHE A 67 -8.24 -2.97 -14.01
C PHE A 67 -7.29 -3.31 -15.17
N VAL A 68 -6.59 -4.44 -15.06
CA VAL A 68 -5.73 -4.97 -16.12
C VAL A 68 -6.24 -6.34 -16.57
N SER A 69 -6.53 -7.22 -15.62
CA SER A 69 -7.16 -8.52 -15.86
C SER A 69 -7.97 -8.97 -14.65
N ASP A 70 -8.70 -10.07 -14.80
CA ASP A 70 -9.42 -10.79 -13.74
C ASP A 70 -8.54 -11.23 -12.55
N THR A 71 -7.22 -11.15 -12.71
CA THR A 71 -6.20 -11.56 -11.73
C THR A 71 -5.22 -10.44 -11.38
N MET A 72 -5.27 -9.31 -12.08
CA MET A 72 -4.32 -8.20 -11.90
C MET A 72 -5.01 -6.83 -11.89
N ILE A 73 -4.71 -6.03 -10.87
CA ILE A 73 -5.08 -4.62 -10.79
C ILE A 73 -3.81 -3.78 -10.61
N LYS A 74 -3.68 -2.71 -11.37
CA LYS A 74 -2.58 -1.75 -11.24
C LYS A 74 -3.02 -0.57 -10.40
N CYS A 75 -2.27 -0.20 -9.38
CA CYS A 75 -2.49 1.03 -8.62
C CYS A 75 -1.17 1.76 -8.36
N THR A 76 -1.28 3.00 -7.90
CA THR A 76 -0.12 3.78 -7.48
C THR A 76 -0.20 3.98 -5.97
N SER A 77 0.87 3.63 -5.24
CA SER A 77 0.89 3.81 -3.79
C SER A 77 0.66 5.29 -3.41
N PRO A 78 -0.26 5.59 -2.48
CA PRO A 78 -0.51 6.97 -2.04
C PRO A 78 0.64 7.52 -1.21
N ASP A 79 0.68 8.84 -1.03
CA ASP A 79 1.62 9.50 -0.12
C ASP A 79 1.28 9.13 1.33
N PHE A 80 2.21 8.46 2.00
CA PHE A 80 2.11 8.04 3.40
C PHE A 80 3.07 8.83 4.31
N ALA A 81 3.73 9.88 3.79
CA ALA A 81 4.74 10.65 4.51
C ALA A 81 4.21 11.30 5.80
N LYS A 82 2.91 11.61 5.86
CA LYS A 82 2.25 12.14 7.06
C LYS A 82 2.31 11.18 8.26
N PHE A 83 2.42 9.88 8.00
CA PHE A 83 2.30 8.85 9.03
C PHE A 83 3.63 8.18 9.38
N GLY A 84 4.65 8.31 8.53
CA GLY A 84 5.97 7.70 8.73
C GLY A 84 6.04 6.26 8.24
N ALA A 85 7.25 5.69 8.25
CA ALA A 85 7.50 4.33 7.80
C ALA A 85 6.66 3.33 8.62
N ALA A 86 5.93 2.45 7.94
CA ALA A 86 5.01 1.52 8.57
C ALA A 86 4.73 0.31 7.66
N ASP A 87 4.43 -0.83 8.29
CA ASP A 87 3.78 -1.96 7.63
C ASP A 87 2.28 -1.66 7.55
N VAL A 88 1.73 -1.73 6.35
CA VAL A 88 0.32 -1.44 6.07
C VAL A 88 -0.32 -2.62 5.35
N ILE A 89 -1.61 -2.76 5.56
CA ILE A 89 -2.46 -3.74 4.90
C ILE A 89 -3.14 -3.05 3.71
N VAL A 90 -3.05 -3.68 2.55
CA VAL A 90 -3.73 -3.29 1.32
C VAL A 90 -5.09 -3.98 1.26
N ARG A 91 -6.14 -3.17 1.07
CA ARG A 91 -7.51 -3.63 0.86
C ARG A 91 -8.08 -3.05 -0.42
N LEU A 92 -8.96 -3.79 -1.07
CA LEU A 92 -9.53 -3.43 -2.36
C LEU A 92 -11.06 -3.35 -2.26
N SER A 93 -11.63 -2.34 -2.88
CA SER A 93 -13.06 -2.17 -3.11
C SER A 93 -13.27 -1.90 -4.61
N ILE A 94 -14.17 -2.64 -5.24
CA ILE A 94 -14.52 -2.54 -6.66
C ILE A 94 -16.00 -2.20 -6.74
N SER A 95 -16.38 -1.24 -7.59
CA SER A 95 -17.79 -0.86 -7.81
C SER A 95 -18.58 -0.46 -6.56
N GLY A 96 -17.91 -0.06 -5.48
CA GLY A 96 -18.57 0.31 -4.21
C GLY A 96 -18.84 -0.87 -3.27
N ASP A 97 -18.38 -2.07 -3.59
CA ASP A 97 -18.42 -3.22 -2.69
C ASP A 97 -17.60 -2.98 -1.41
N PRO A 98 -17.90 -3.69 -0.31
CA PRO A 98 -17.07 -3.63 0.89
C PRO A 98 -15.62 -4.02 0.59
N PHE A 99 -14.71 -3.54 1.44
CA PHE A 99 -13.29 -3.86 1.29
C PHE A 99 -13.02 -5.36 1.46
N THR A 100 -12.05 -5.89 0.73
CA THR A 100 -11.55 -7.25 0.92
C THR A 100 -11.13 -7.52 2.36
N VAL A 101 -11.49 -8.70 2.85
CA VAL A 101 -11.12 -9.16 4.20
C VAL A 101 -9.70 -9.73 4.24
N ASN A 102 -9.20 -10.25 3.11
CA ASN A 102 -7.84 -10.78 3.01
C ASN A 102 -6.78 -9.69 3.26
N GLU A 103 -5.76 -10.05 4.03
CA GLU A 103 -4.68 -9.15 4.40
C GLU A 103 -3.50 -9.32 3.44
N THR A 104 -3.25 -8.32 2.60
CA THR A 104 -2.02 -8.22 1.80
C THR A 104 -1.13 -7.15 2.39
N ARG A 105 0.14 -7.47 2.70
CA ARG A 105 1.06 -6.53 3.33
C ARG A 105 1.79 -5.67 2.31
N PHE A 106 2.07 -4.44 2.70
CA PHE A 106 2.91 -3.50 1.96
C PHE A 106 3.72 -2.65 2.95
N VAL A 107 5.03 -2.53 2.74
CA VAL A 107 5.90 -1.78 3.67
C VAL A 107 6.29 -0.44 3.07
N TYR A 108 5.91 0.64 3.76
CA TYR A 108 6.44 1.97 3.49
C TYR A 108 7.79 2.14 4.18
N TYR A 109 8.86 2.25 3.39
CA TYR A 109 10.18 2.60 3.92
C TYR A 109 10.42 4.11 3.86
N ALA A 110 11.19 4.61 4.83
CA ALA A 110 11.70 5.96 4.77
C ALA A 110 12.72 6.03 3.63
N ASN A 111 12.35 6.70 2.54
CA ASN A 111 13.32 7.00 1.51
C ASN A 111 14.44 7.82 2.14
N THR A 112 15.70 7.44 1.94
CA THR A 112 16.85 8.30 2.19
C THR A 112 16.77 9.45 1.20
N GLN A 113 15.93 10.44 1.50
CA GLN A 113 15.87 11.67 0.73
C GLN A 113 17.25 12.30 0.88
N ALA A 114 18.00 12.50 -0.20
CA ALA A 114 19.32 13.13 -0.12
C ALA A 114 19.29 14.48 0.63
N LYS A 115 18.17 15.20 0.58
CA LYS A 115 17.94 16.44 1.36
C LYS A 115 17.82 16.24 2.87
N LYS A 116 17.50 15.02 3.33
CA LYS A 116 17.34 14.61 4.73
C LYS A 116 18.40 13.61 5.19
N SER A 117 19.30 13.23 4.28
CA SER A 117 20.47 12.41 4.58
C SER A 117 21.65 13.36 4.79
N MET A 118 22.35 13.20 5.92
CA MET A 118 23.62 13.88 6.14
C MET A 118 24.71 12.83 6.02
N ALA A 119 25.76 13.16 5.28
CA ALA A 119 26.99 12.42 5.32
C ALA A 119 28.04 13.33 5.98
N PHE A 120 28.85 12.79 6.89
CA PHE A 120 29.97 13.51 7.51
C PHE A 120 31.20 12.61 7.63
N GLY A 121 32.37 13.20 7.43
CA GLY A 121 33.63 12.47 7.53
C GLY A 121 34.76 13.14 6.74
N PRO A 122 36.01 12.73 7.00
CA PRO A 122 37.19 13.26 6.32
C PRO A 122 37.12 13.09 4.80
N GLY A 123 36.43 12.06 4.30
CA GLY A 123 36.25 11.83 2.86
C GLY A 123 35.38 12.86 2.12
N LEU A 124 34.66 13.72 2.83
CA LEU A 124 33.82 14.77 2.25
C LEU A 124 34.52 16.14 2.19
N LEU A 125 35.75 16.24 2.73
CA LEU A 125 36.55 17.47 2.71
C LEU A 125 37.41 17.56 1.45
N PRO A 126 37.63 18.77 0.89
CA PRO A 126 38.56 18.96 -0.21
C PRO A 126 40.00 18.71 0.26
N GLY A 127 40.80 18.00 -0.56
CA GLY A 127 42.21 17.74 -0.28
C GLY A 127 42.57 16.28 0.05
N CYS A 128 41.63 15.33 -0.10
CA CYS A 128 41.95 13.91 0.05
C CYS A 128 42.84 13.40 -1.10
N PRO A 129 44.02 12.81 -0.82
CA PRO A 129 44.88 12.23 -1.84
C PRO A 129 44.22 11.03 -2.54
N ALA A 130 44.43 10.90 -3.86
CA ALA A 130 43.96 9.74 -4.60
C ALA A 130 44.65 8.45 -4.10
N GLY A 131 43.86 7.40 -3.86
CA GLY A 131 44.37 6.09 -3.44
C GLY A 131 44.42 5.84 -1.92
N GLN A 132 44.02 6.82 -1.09
CA GLN A 132 43.93 6.64 0.36
C GLN A 132 42.49 6.36 0.78
N LEU A 133 42.31 5.31 1.59
CA LEU A 133 41.01 4.98 2.18
C LEU A 133 40.62 6.07 3.17
N VAL A 134 39.46 6.67 2.95
CA VAL A 134 38.87 7.71 3.80
C VAL A 134 37.48 7.29 4.24
N SER A 135 37.18 7.52 5.51
CA SER A 135 35.90 7.18 6.10
C SER A 135 34.88 8.31 5.94
N PHE A 136 33.61 7.94 5.83
CA PHE A 136 32.45 8.80 5.98
C PHE A 136 31.29 7.95 6.54
N ILE A 137 30.36 8.60 7.23
CA ILE A 137 29.11 8.04 7.74
C ILE A 137 27.95 8.83 7.15
#